data_AF-A0A9D5MDX5-F1
#
_entry.id   AF-A0A9D5MDX5-F1
#
_cell.length_a   1.000
_cell.length_b   1.000
_cell.length_c   1.000
_cell.angle_alpha   90.00
_cell.angle_beta   90.00
_cell.angle_gamma   90.00
#
_symmetry.space_group_name_H-M   'P 1'
#
loop_
_entity.id
_entity.type
_entity.pdbx_description
1 polymer ?
#
loop_
_entity_poly.entity_id
_entity_poly.type
_entity_poly.pdbx_seq_one_letter_code
_entity_poly.pdbx_strand_id
1 'polypeptide(L)'
;MLLTVVSLLIVLALVVLRGRLFCIRSIAVQGEGVVEEEVIRASGLTIGMPLSAISEDDVRTRIEATGQLRLERIASERSGAVV
;
A
#
# COMPACT_ATOMS: atom_id res chain seq x y z
N MET A 1 14.14 26.02 22.25
CA MET A 1 14.18 24.54 22.25
C MET A 1 12.83 23.89 22.53
N LEU A 2 11.93 24.48 23.33
CA LEU A 2 10.59 23.91 23.57
C LEU A 2 9.72 23.86 22.29
N LEU A 3 9.74 24.94 21.50
CA LEU A 3 8.95 25.09 20.27
C LEU A 3 9.30 24.04 19.19
N THR A 4 10.58 23.69 19.05
CA THR A 4 11.03 22.67 18.10
C THR A 4 10.57 21.26 18.49
N VAL A 5 10.52 20.96 19.79
CA VAL A 5 10.03 19.66 20.30
C VAL A 5 8.52 19.54 20.11
N VAL A 6 7.77 20.61 20.39
CA VAL A 6 6.31 20.66 20.18
C VAL A 6 5.98 20.51 18.69
N SER A 7 6.68 21.23 17.80
CA SER A 7 6.48 21.09 16.36
C SER A 7 6.80 19.69 15.85
N LEU A 8 7.86 19.05 16.35
CA LEU A 8 8.21 17.68 15.98
C LEU A 8 7.10 16.69 16.42
N LEU A 9 6.54 16.86 17.62
CA LEU A 9 5.45 16.03 18.13
C LEU A 9 4.17 16.20 17.31
N ILE A 10 3.84 17.42 16.89
CA ILE A 10 2.66 17.69 16.04
C ILE A 10 2.82 17.02 14.67
N VAL A 11 4.01 17.15 14.05
CA VAL A 11 4.29 16.49 12.77
C VAL A 11 4.24 14.97 12.91
N LEU A 12 4.82 14.41 13.97
CA LEU A 12 4.77 12.97 14.24
C LEU A 12 3.32 12.49 14.46
N ALA A 13 2.52 13.23 15.23
CA ALA A 13 1.12 12.92 15.46
C ALA A 13 0.31 12.95 14.15
N LEU A 14 0.55 13.94 13.28
CA LEU A 14 -0.09 14.03 11.96
C LEU A 14 0.28 12.86 11.05
N VAL A 15 1.55 12.43 11.06
CA VAL A 15 2.02 11.27 10.30
C VAL A 15 1.36 9.98 10.79
N VAL A 16 1.30 9.79 12.11
CA VAL A 16 0.62 8.63 12.73
C VAL A 16 -0.88 8.63 12.44
N LEU A 17 -1.53 9.80 12.50
CA LEU A 17 -2.95 9.92 12.19
C LEU A 17 -3.24 9.61 10.72
N ARG A 18 -2.41 10.12 9.80
CA ARG A 18 -2.52 9.78 8.38
C ARG A 18 -2.37 8.29 8.13
N GLY A 19 -1.40 7.64 8.77
CA GLY A 19 -1.21 6.19 8.65
C GLY A 19 -2.46 5.38 9.01
N ARG A 20 -3.27 5.85 9.96
CA ARG A 20 -4.48 5.14 10.42
C ARG A 20 -5.76 5.49 9.62
N LEU A 21 -5.76 6.58 8.85
CA LEU A 21 -6.97 7.07 8.19
C LEU A 21 -7.14 6.59 6.75
N PHE A 22 -6.06 6.19 6.08
CA PHE A 22 -6.16 5.69 4.71
C PHE A 22 -6.41 4.19 4.73
N CYS A 23 -7.55 3.77 4.18
CA CYS A 23 -7.86 2.37 3.93
C CYS A 23 -7.83 2.09 2.42
N ILE A 24 -7.58 0.84 2.04
CA ILE A 24 -7.70 0.40 0.65
C ILE A 24 -9.15 0.59 0.20
N ARG A 25 -9.38 1.44 -0.80
CA ARG A 25 -10.71 1.61 -1.41
C ARG A 25 -10.96 0.64 -2.55
N SER A 26 -9.94 0.39 -3.36
CA SER A 26 -9.99 -0.48 -4.53
C SER A 26 -8.60 -1.05 -4.81
N ILE A 27 -8.56 -2.27 -5.33
CA ILE A 27 -7.34 -2.94 -5.80
C ILE A 27 -7.50 -3.09 -7.31
N ALA A 28 -6.48 -2.72 -8.07
CA ALA A 28 -6.44 -2.90 -9.51
C ALA A 28 -5.27 -3.81 -9.85
N VAL A 29 -5.52 -4.78 -10.71
CA VAL A 29 -4.49 -5.70 -11.21
C VAL A 29 -4.25 -5.40 -12.68
N GLN A 30 -2.99 -5.23 -13.06
CA GLN A 30 -2.57 -4.98 -14.43
C GLN A 30 -1.52 -6.01 -14.83
N GLY A 31 -1.74 -6.70 -15.95
CA GLY A 31 -0.85 -7.73 -16.48
C GLY A 31 -1.53 -8.59 -17.53
N GLU A 32 -0.75 -9.23 -18.40
CA GLU A 32 -1.26 -10.10 -19.45
C GLU A 32 -1.35 -11.56 -18.96
N GLY A 33 -2.47 -12.24 -19.23
CA GLY A 33 -2.68 -13.65 -18.83
C GLY A 33 -2.93 -13.87 -17.33
N VAL A 34 -3.25 -12.81 -16.58
CA VAL A 34 -3.39 -12.87 -15.13
C VAL A 34 -4.86 -12.83 -14.71
N VAL A 35 -5.26 -13.73 -13.79
CA VAL A 35 -6.59 -13.71 -13.18
C VAL A 35 -6.57 -12.75 -11.99
N GLU A 36 -7.25 -11.62 -12.11
CA GLU A 36 -7.29 -10.56 -11.07
C GLU A 36 -7.62 -11.10 -9.68
N GLU A 37 -8.59 -12.01 -9.60
CA GLU A 37 -9.05 -12.60 -8.35
C GLU A 37 -7.99 -13.51 -7.68
N GLU A 38 -7.11 -14.11 -8.46
CA GLU A 38 -6.00 -14.93 -7.98
C GLU A 38 -4.87 -14.05 -7.44
N VAL A 39 -4.57 -12.94 -8.12
CA VAL A 39 -3.57 -11.96 -7.66
C VAL A 39 -4.00 -11.29 -6.37
N ILE A 40 -5.26 -10.87 -6.28
CA ILE A 40 -5.80 -10.25 -5.07
C ILE A 40 -5.71 -11.25 -3.90
N ARG A 41 -6.07 -12.52 -4.14
CA ARG A 41 -5.96 -13.58 -3.13
C ARG A 41 -4.53 -13.85 -2.69
N ALA A 42 -3.58 -13.93 -3.64
CA ALA A 42 -2.17 -14.13 -3.37
C ALA A 42 -1.54 -12.94 -2.63
N SER A 43 -1.95 -11.72 -2.95
CA SER A 43 -1.47 -10.49 -2.30
C SER A 43 -1.87 -10.40 -0.81
N GLY A 44 -2.98 -11.05 -0.43
CA GLY A 44 -3.57 -10.92 0.90
C GLY A 44 -4.10 -9.52 1.21
N LEU A 45 -4.33 -8.69 0.18
CA LEU A 45 -4.91 -7.37 0.30
C LEU A 45 -6.43 -7.46 0.36
N THR A 46 -7.04 -6.67 1.25
CA THR A 46 -8.49 -6.61 1.42
C THR A 46 -8.95 -5.16 1.38
N ILE A 47 -10.03 -4.88 0.65
CA ILE A 47 -10.68 -3.56 0.68
C ILE A 47 -11.12 -3.25 2.12
N GLY A 48 -10.85 -2.02 2.57
CA GLY A 48 -11.08 -1.57 3.94
C GLY A 48 -9.91 -1.82 4.90
N MET A 49 -8.88 -2.57 4.50
CA MET A 49 -7.66 -2.72 5.29
C MET A 49 -6.90 -1.38 5.40
N PRO A 50 -6.36 -1.03 6.57
CA PRO A 50 -5.56 0.18 6.73
C PRO A 50 -4.26 0.09 5.92
N LEU A 51 -3.93 1.16 5.19
CA LEU A 51 -2.74 1.22 4.32
C LEU A 51 -1.44 1.05 5.10
N SER A 52 -1.43 1.45 6.38
CA SER A 52 -0.28 1.25 7.27
C SER A 52 0.05 -0.21 7.58
N ALA A 53 -0.91 -1.12 7.37
CA ALA A 53 -0.70 -2.56 7.61
C ALA A 53 -0.11 -3.28 6.39
N ILE A 54 0.15 -2.55 5.30
CA ILE A 54 0.63 -3.11 4.04
C ILE A 54 2.11 -2.75 3.86
N SER A 55 2.93 -3.77 3.63
CA SER A 55 4.31 -3.61 3.18
C SER A 55 4.42 -4.07 1.73
N GLU A 56 5.02 -3.27 0.85
CA GLU A 56 5.26 -3.63 -0.56
C GLU A 56 6.06 -4.94 -0.66
N ASP A 57 7.05 -5.11 0.22
CA ASP A 57 7.92 -6.30 0.23
C ASP A 57 7.17 -7.55 0.71
N ASP A 58 6.22 -7.41 1.64
CA ASP A 58 5.38 -8.53 2.09
C ASP A 58 4.42 -8.98 0.98
N VAL A 59 3.79 -8.00 0.31
CA VAL A 59 2.89 -8.27 -0.82
C VAL A 59 3.67 -8.93 -1.96
N ARG A 60 4.88 -8.43 -2.26
CA ARG A 60 5.75 -9.03 -3.28
C ARG A 60 6.10 -10.47 -2.93
N THR A 61 6.57 -10.70 -1.71
CA THR A 61 6.98 -12.03 -1.25
C THR A 61 5.83 -13.03 -1.32
N ARG A 62 4.61 -12.63 -0.95
CA ARG A 62 3.43 -13.50 -1.00
C ARG A 62 3.00 -13.84 -2.43
N ILE A 63 3.05 -12.86 -3.33
CA ILE A 63 2.74 -13.09 -4.74
C ILE A 63 3.80 -13.99 -5.38
N GLU A 64 5.08 -13.72 -5.17
CA GLU A 64 6.17 -14.55 -5.71
C GLU A 64 6.19 -15.96 -5.10
N ALA A 65 5.75 -16.13 -3.84
CA ALA A 65 5.63 -17.43 -3.19
C ALA A 65 4.59 -18.36 -3.86
N THR A 66 3.64 -17.82 -4.63
CA THR A 66 2.73 -18.67 -5.42
C THR A 66 3.43 -19.32 -6.62
N GLY A 67 4.63 -18.88 -7.00
CA GLY A 67 5.45 -19.47 -8.06
C GLY A 67 4.91 -19.29 -9.49
N GLN A 68 3.72 -18.69 -9.63
CA GLN A 68 3.02 -18.47 -10.90
C GLN A 68 3.07 -17.01 -11.35
N LEU A 69 3.37 -16.09 -10.44
CA LEU A 69 3.26 -14.65 -10.64
C LEU A 69 4.57 -13.97 -10.25
N ARG A 70 5.03 -13.03 -11.08
CA ARG A 70 6.21 -12.20 -10.80
C ARG A 70 5.82 -10.74 -10.93
N LEU A 71 6.00 -9.98 -9.86
CA LEU A 71 5.72 -8.54 -9.87
C LEU A 71 6.90 -7.81 -10.49
N GLU A 72 6.67 -7.21 -11.65
CA GLU A 72 7.63 -6.26 -12.20
C GLU A 72 7.40 -4.89 -11.56
N ARG A 73 8.48 -4.23 -11.15
CA ARG A 73 8.38 -2.91 -10.51
C ARG A 73 8.05 -1.89 -11.59
N ILE A 74 6.77 -1.67 -11.84
CA ILE A 74 6.33 -0.53 -12.64
C ILE A 74 6.61 0.71 -11.80
N ALA A 75 7.52 1.56 -12.27
CA ALA A 75 7.75 2.85 -11.64
C ALA A 75 6.40 3.57 -11.57
N SER A 76 5.85 3.70 -10.37
CA SER A 76 4.58 4.38 -10.14
C SER A 76 4.79 5.85 -10.48
N GLU A 77 4.51 6.21 -11.74
CA GLU A 77 4.17 7.59 -12.05
C GLU A 77 2.95 7.92 -11.20
N ARG A 78 3.16 8.84 -10.26
CA ARG A 78 2.13 9.39 -9.37
C ARG A 78 0.90 9.76 -10.19
N SER A 79 -0.11 8.89 -10.20
CA SER A 79 -1.45 9.26 -10.62
C SER A 79 -2.03 10.14 -9.52
N GLY A 80 -1.77 11.44 -9.65
CA GLY A 80 -2.46 12.47 -8.90
C GLY A 80 -3.93 12.46 -9.31
N ALA A 81 -4.76 11.78 -8.54
CA ALA A 81 -6.19 11.98 -8.53
C ALA A 81 -6.59 12.43 -7.12
N VAL A 82 -6.32 13.71 -6.86
CA VAL A 82 -7.04 14.49 -5.85
C VAL A 82 -8.34 14.92 -6.53
N VAL A 83 -9.47 14.41 -6.06
CA VAL A 83 -10.78 15.06 -6.19
C VAL A 83 -11.43 15.03 -4.82
#